data_AF-A0A5M3MD26-F1
#
_entry.id   AF-A0A5M3MD26-F1
#
_cell.length_a   1.000
_cell.length_b   1.000
_cell.length_c   1.000
_cell.angle_alpha   90.00
_cell.angle_beta   90.00
_cell.angle_gamma   90.00
#
_symmetry.space_group_name_H-M   'P 1'
#
loop_
_entity.id
_entity.type
_entity.pdbx_description
1 polymer ?
#
loop_
_entity_poly.entity_id
_entity_poly.type
_entity_poly.pdbx_seq_one_letter_code
_entity_poly.pdbx_strand_id
1 'polypeptide(L)'
;MQRSVAAALVAANLITSVSAGAKWCGKNYLSSDGPSPPGGNFPALAYSDSPSLAFRCAPAIRPYLAEDQSQNGAIIVDSIVTNYNLTGAQAIGIKSGASLADAGSLNVTLSVNGTTLGSASVPLNATAYEIPINISSFTPQTTPYDISCAATFAGSSGTQKYSSTAELTIIPNPTSGSVTKMDLRSGALLAKPANGNGGDYAPVFPVGFFTDFWGLLATNLSVIDELAQQGFNMIHPIPTFDDWDLFEQVVQRMQQNNMYLMYDMRFDYRNLTAVEQQVNMIKDAPNLLLWYTGDEPDGTSDPFSSATGAYDKIYELDGARHPVSLVLNCQDYYWQEYSQGADIVIQDVYIIGNNNSYSERWGTPCTPEWGDCGCDNCESILAGDQSGLYPGNTTLTSMYAGGVPANSGVGAFKAISDRQQSFADRMVAMGWERTKAAWATPQAFGADGEYWARVPSGEEFIVQSVLGINHGALGILPWTDPAPADIMNSASMLAKTLPQLTPLLFSGNATRTNYVVNGIDVAVWSDGASTMVMAANTQYASNTVTWADVQVSGSVSAAMQSGDVSSDGTGFTLGSMGSAAFLSSGGTRRCMRGFERRHH
;
A
#
# COMPACT_ATOMS: atom_id res chain seq x y z
N MET A 1 35.50 -23.27 -33.82
CA MET A 1 34.80 -23.58 -35.09
C MET A 1 33.31 -23.51 -34.82
N GLN A 2 32.64 -22.62 -35.54
CA GLN A 2 31.27 -22.14 -35.33
C GLN A 2 30.21 -23.24 -35.46
N ARG A 3 29.15 -23.16 -34.66
CA ARG A 3 27.83 -23.69 -35.01
C ARG A 3 26.77 -22.61 -34.84
N SER A 4 26.19 -22.32 -35.99
CA SER A 4 25.13 -21.44 -36.44
C SER A 4 23.96 -21.19 -35.49
N VAL A 5 23.62 -19.91 -35.34
CA VAL A 5 22.32 -19.38 -34.89
C VAL A 5 21.44 -19.20 -36.13
N ALA A 6 20.23 -19.75 -36.11
CA ALA A 6 19.21 -19.48 -37.12
C ALA A 6 18.26 -18.40 -36.60
N ALA A 7 18.29 -17.24 -37.24
CA ALA A 7 17.36 -16.14 -37.04
C ALA A 7 16.08 -16.40 -37.84
N ALA A 8 14.91 -16.25 -37.20
CA ALA A 8 13.63 -16.18 -37.88
C ALA A 8 13.17 -14.72 -37.95
N LEU A 9 13.12 -14.17 -39.16
CA LEU A 9 12.48 -12.90 -39.48
C LEU A 9 10.97 -13.02 -39.33
N VAL A 10 10.33 -12.07 -38.64
CA VAL A 10 8.91 -11.74 -38.81
C VAL A 10 8.82 -10.34 -39.40
N ALA A 11 8.10 -10.23 -40.52
CA ALA A 11 8.00 -9.04 -41.35
C ALA A 11 7.17 -7.93 -40.69
N ALA A 12 7.66 -6.70 -40.83
CA ALA A 12 7.02 -5.47 -40.38
C ALA A 12 5.83 -5.09 -41.29
N ASN A 13 4.67 -4.86 -40.68
CA ASN A 13 3.60 -4.05 -41.28
C ASN A 13 3.80 -2.60 -40.83
N LEU A 14 4.19 -1.73 -41.76
CA LEU A 14 4.24 -0.28 -41.58
C LEU A 14 2.81 0.27 -41.54
N ILE A 15 2.32 0.55 -40.33
CA ILE A 15 1.30 1.58 -40.12
C ILE A 15 2.07 2.88 -39.92
N THR A 16 1.75 3.91 -40.70
CA THR A 16 2.25 5.27 -40.48
C THR A 16 1.65 5.82 -39.18
N SER A 17 2.27 5.49 -38.05
CA SER A 17 2.09 6.25 -36.81
C SER A 17 2.93 7.52 -36.94
N VAL A 18 2.31 8.68 -36.72
CA VAL A 18 3.03 9.87 -36.29
C VAL A 18 3.81 9.44 -35.04
N SER A 19 5.14 9.56 -35.02
CA SER A 19 5.92 9.14 -33.85
C SER A 19 5.50 9.98 -32.65
N ALA A 20 4.62 9.45 -31.81
CA ALA A 20 4.52 9.93 -30.45
C ALA A 20 5.90 9.69 -29.85
N GLY A 21 6.56 10.76 -29.38
CA GLY A 21 7.85 10.66 -28.68
C GLY A 21 7.73 9.67 -27.52
N ALA A 22 8.85 9.12 -27.08
CA ALA A 22 8.86 8.23 -25.93
C ALA A 22 8.44 9.02 -24.68
N LYS A 23 7.45 8.51 -23.95
CA LYS A 23 6.82 9.18 -22.81
C LYS A 23 6.98 8.39 -21.53
N TRP A 24 7.12 9.11 -20.42
CA TRP A 24 7.04 8.60 -19.06
C TRP A 24 6.06 9.47 -18.27
N CYS A 25 5.06 8.86 -17.61
CA CYS A 25 4.00 9.60 -16.91
C CYS A 25 3.31 10.65 -17.80
N GLY A 26 3.15 10.36 -19.10
CA GLY A 26 2.58 11.27 -20.11
C GLY A 26 3.51 12.38 -20.63
N LYS A 27 4.71 12.54 -20.06
CA LYS A 27 5.71 13.56 -20.40
C LYS A 27 6.74 13.02 -21.37
N ASN A 28 7.19 13.84 -22.31
CA ASN A 28 8.38 13.50 -23.09
C ASN A 28 9.58 13.48 -22.14
N TYR A 29 10.54 12.58 -22.33
CA TYR A 29 11.76 12.55 -21.50
C TYR A 29 13.06 12.69 -22.30
N LEU A 30 13.01 12.46 -23.61
CA LEU A 30 14.18 12.59 -24.49
C LEU A 30 14.53 14.05 -24.77
N SER A 31 15.83 14.36 -24.85
CA SER A 31 16.33 15.70 -25.16
C SER A 31 16.02 16.18 -26.58
N SER A 32 15.68 15.26 -27.49
CA SER A 32 15.25 15.59 -28.85
C SER A 32 13.83 16.13 -28.92
N ASP A 33 13.03 15.89 -27.88
CA ASP A 33 11.62 16.24 -27.82
C ASP A 33 11.42 17.50 -26.96
N GLY A 34 10.32 18.23 -27.16
CA GLY A 34 9.94 19.37 -26.32
C GLY A 34 9.05 18.97 -25.14
N PRO A 35 8.73 19.92 -24.23
CA PRO A 35 7.75 19.70 -23.18
C PRO A 35 6.40 19.20 -23.72
N SER A 36 5.79 18.26 -23.00
CA SER A 36 4.48 17.69 -23.27
C SER A 36 3.71 17.56 -21.95
N PRO A 37 2.74 18.46 -21.68
CA PRO A 37 1.86 18.33 -20.53
C PRO A 37 1.17 16.95 -20.54
N PRO A 38 1.23 16.19 -19.44
CA PRO A 38 0.77 14.80 -19.44
C PRO A 38 -0.76 14.69 -19.55
N GLY A 39 -1.52 15.66 -19.02
CA GLY A 39 -2.95 15.50 -18.82
C GLY A 39 -3.24 14.41 -17.79
N GLY A 40 -4.51 14.02 -17.61
CA GLY A 40 -4.88 12.90 -16.74
C GLY A 40 -4.58 13.06 -15.25
N ASN A 41 -4.05 14.22 -14.82
CA ASN A 41 -3.76 14.51 -13.42
C ASN A 41 -5.01 14.32 -12.57
N PHE A 42 -4.84 13.78 -11.36
CA PHE A 42 -5.95 13.58 -10.45
C PHE A 42 -6.51 14.95 -10.05
N PRO A 43 -7.80 15.22 -10.29
CA PRO A 43 -8.35 16.55 -10.08
C PRO A 43 -8.37 16.90 -8.60
N ALA A 44 -8.05 18.16 -8.29
CA ALA A 44 -8.31 18.70 -6.95
C ALA A 44 -9.81 18.58 -6.62
N LEU A 45 -10.11 18.13 -5.41
CA LEU A 45 -11.50 17.97 -4.98
C LEU A 45 -12.18 19.34 -4.88
N ALA A 46 -13.29 19.50 -5.60
CA ALA A 46 -14.09 20.71 -5.53
C ALA A 46 -14.68 20.87 -4.11
N TYR A 47 -14.59 22.07 -3.55
CA TYR A 47 -15.19 22.43 -2.27
C TYR A 47 -16.59 23.02 -2.47
N SER A 48 -17.52 22.66 -1.60
CA SER A 48 -18.90 23.13 -1.55
C SER A 48 -19.14 23.88 -0.24
N ASP A 49 -19.87 25.00 -0.30
CA ASP A 49 -20.27 25.75 0.91
C ASP A 49 -21.30 24.99 1.76
N SER A 50 -21.95 23.97 1.20
CA SER A 50 -22.90 23.11 1.89
C SER A 50 -22.36 21.69 2.05
N PRO A 51 -22.57 21.04 3.20
CA PRO A 51 -22.07 19.70 3.44
C PRO A 51 -22.84 18.65 2.61
N SER A 52 -22.13 17.58 2.29
CA SER A 52 -22.64 16.37 1.65
C SER A 52 -22.33 15.15 2.52
N LEU A 53 -23.08 14.07 2.31
CA LEU A 53 -22.89 12.77 2.92
C LEU A 53 -22.40 11.80 1.85
N ALA A 54 -21.19 11.26 2.03
CA ALA A 54 -20.75 10.06 1.32
C ALA A 54 -21.14 8.83 2.15
N PHE A 55 -22.27 8.21 1.77
CA PHE A 55 -22.79 7.00 2.38
C PHE A 55 -22.30 5.76 1.62
N ARG A 56 -21.47 4.94 2.26
CA ARG A 56 -20.79 3.81 1.62
C ARG A 56 -20.94 2.54 2.45
N CYS A 57 -20.92 1.40 1.77
CA CYS A 57 -20.95 0.08 2.38
C CYS A 57 -19.87 -0.84 1.80
N ALA A 58 -19.34 -1.72 2.65
CA ALA A 58 -18.43 -2.80 2.26
C ALA A 58 -18.61 -3.98 3.22
N PRO A 59 -18.35 -5.25 2.82
CA PRO A 59 -18.24 -6.33 3.80
C PRO A 59 -17.03 -6.09 4.72
N ALA A 60 -17.07 -6.57 5.95
CA ALA A 60 -15.91 -6.45 6.85
C ALA A 60 -14.71 -7.32 6.39
N ILE A 61 -14.99 -8.46 5.76
CA ILE A 61 -13.99 -9.39 5.25
C ILE A 61 -14.31 -9.71 3.78
N ARG A 62 -13.27 -9.79 2.94
CA ARG A 62 -13.39 -10.21 1.52
C ARG A 62 -12.28 -11.20 1.13
N PRO A 63 -12.61 -12.43 0.65
CA PRO A 63 -13.90 -13.10 0.78
C PRO A 63 -14.09 -13.69 2.18
N TYR A 64 -15.34 -13.92 2.56
CA TYR A 64 -15.67 -14.93 3.57
C TYR A 64 -15.62 -16.33 2.95
N LEU A 65 -15.42 -17.34 3.79
CA LEU A 65 -15.41 -18.75 3.41
C LEU A 65 -16.59 -19.53 4.01
N ALA A 66 -16.89 -20.70 3.45
CA ALA A 66 -17.86 -21.63 4.02
C ALA A 66 -17.53 -21.99 5.49
N GLU A 67 -16.23 -22.07 5.86
CA GLU A 67 -15.81 -22.29 7.26
C GLU A 67 -16.13 -21.11 8.19
N ASP A 68 -16.30 -19.89 7.67
CA ASP A 68 -16.65 -18.71 8.46
C ASP A 68 -18.14 -18.66 8.82
N GLN A 69 -18.99 -19.47 8.18
CA GLN A 69 -20.45 -19.43 8.38
C GLN A 69 -20.91 -19.83 9.79
N SER A 70 -20.00 -20.36 10.61
CA SER A 70 -20.22 -20.59 12.04
C SER A 70 -20.15 -19.29 12.87
N GLN A 71 -19.65 -18.21 12.28
CA GLN A 71 -19.49 -16.89 12.88
C GLN A 71 -20.45 -15.88 12.22
N ASN A 72 -20.68 -14.76 12.91
CA ASN A 72 -21.37 -13.64 12.27
C ASN A 72 -20.40 -12.90 11.35
N GLY A 73 -20.90 -12.48 10.19
CA GLY A 73 -20.22 -11.49 9.36
C GLY A 73 -20.62 -10.07 9.77
N ALA A 74 -20.08 -9.08 9.07
CA ALA A 74 -20.49 -7.70 9.23
C ALA A 74 -20.45 -6.96 7.89
N ILE A 75 -21.31 -5.96 7.76
CA ILE A 75 -21.21 -4.92 6.74
C ILE A 75 -20.73 -3.65 7.44
N ILE A 76 -19.66 -3.08 6.92
CA ILE A 76 -19.14 -1.77 7.28
C ILE A 76 -20.02 -0.70 6.64
N VAL A 77 -20.31 0.34 7.41
CA VAL A 77 -20.94 1.58 6.95
C VAL A 77 -20.01 2.76 7.23
N ASP A 78 -19.73 3.53 6.19
CA ASP A 78 -19.13 4.87 6.30
C ASP A 78 -20.21 5.93 6.03
N SER A 79 -20.25 6.95 6.89
CA SER A 79 -21.23 8.05 6.86
C SER A 79 -20.54 9.43 6.84
N ILE A 80 -19.53 9.56 5.98
CA ILE A 80 -18.62 10.71 5.94
C ILE A 80 -19.38 11.99 5.59
N VAL A 81 -19.36 12.97 6.49
CA VAL A 81 -19.92 14.30 6.23
C VAL A 81 -18.78 15.22 5.82
N THR A 82 -18.87 15.81 4.63
CA THR A 82 -17.79 16.60 4.06
C THR A 82 -18.28 17.70 3.14
N ASN A 83 -17.49 18.76 3.03
CA ASN A 83 -17.67 19.83 2.06
C ASN A 83 -16.89 19.59 0.76
N TYR A 84 -16.05 18.55 0.70
CA TYR A 84 -15.40 18.14 -0.54
C TYR A 84 -16.31 17.25 -1.38
N ASN A 85 -16.26 17.42 -2.70
CA ASN A 85 -17.03 16.62 -3.64
C ASN A 85 -16.41 15.22 -3.79
N LEU A 86 -16.81 14.28 -2.93
CA LEU A 86 -16.42 12.87 -3.04
C LEU A 86 -17.34 12.13 -4.01
N THR A 87 -16.82 11.10 -4.66
CA THR A 87 -17.60 10.22 -5.54
C THR A 87 -18.76 9.61 -4.77
N GLY A 88 -19.98 9.79 -5.30
CA GLY A 88 -21.22 9.28 -4.73
C GLY A 88 -21.81 10.10 -3.57
N ALA A 89 -21.17 11.21 -3.17
CA ALA A 89 -21.68 12.06 -2.10
C ALA A 89 -22.97 12.79 -2.51
N GLN A 90 -23.91 12.91 -1.57
CA GLN A 90 -25.21 13.55 -1.78
C GLN A 90 -25.46 14.63 -0.72
N ALA A 91 -26.19 15.69 -1.05
CA ALA A 91 -26.46 16.78 -0.10
C ALA A 91 -27.10 16.28 1.20
N ILE A 92 -26.69 16.85 2.34
CA ILE A 92 -27.26 16.55 3.67
C ILE A 92 -27.71 17.82 4.38
N GLY A 93 -28.97 17.84 4.82
CA GLY A 93 -29.58 18.95 5.53
C GLY A 93 -29.35 18.81 7.03
N ILE A 94 -28.26 19.36 7.53
CA ILE A 94 -27.94 19.41 8.97
C ILE A 94 -28.56 20.67 9.57
N LYS A 95 -29.19 20.55 10.75
CA LYS A 95 -29.80 21.70 11.43
C LYS A 95 -28.72 22.74 11.78
N SER A 96 -28.97 23.99 11.43
CA SER A 96 -28.04 25.10 11.68
C SER A 96 -27.64 25.18 13.16
N GLY A 97 -26.34 25.31 13.42
CA GLY A 97 -25.77 25.41 14.77
C GLY A 97 -25.64 24.09 15.53
N ALA A 98 -26.08 22.94 14.98
CA ALA A 98 -25.85 21.64 15.59
C ALA A 98 -24.41 21.16 15.32
N SER A 99 -23.75 20.61 16.35
CA SER A 99 -22.55 19.80 16.13
C SER A 99 -22.94 18.52 15.38
N LEU A 100 -21.99 17.86 14.70
CA LEU A 100 -22.26 16.59 14.03
C LEU A 100 -22.75 15.51 15.02
N ALA A 101 -22.29 15.54 16.27
CA ALA A 101 -22.74 14.64 17.32
C ALA A 101 -24.21 14.89 17.70
N ASP A 102 -24.66 16.15 17.67
CA ASP A 102 -26.03 16.54 18.00
C ASP A 102 -26.98 16.52 16.79
N ALA A 103 -26.44 16.39 15.58
CA ALA A 103 -27.19 16.37 14.34
C ALA A 103 -28.03 15.09 14.14
N GLY A 104 -27.78 14.05 14.95
CA GLY A 104 -28.48 12.77 14.94
C GLY A 104 -27.70 11.68 14.19
N SER A 105 -28.43 10.67 13.73
CA SER A 105 -27.85 9.47 13.12
C SER A 105 -28.70 8.96 11.96
N LEU A 106 -28.06 8.20 11.08
CA LEU A 106 -28.68 7.49 9.98
C LEU A 106 -29.37 6.23 10.52
N ASN A 107 -30.63 5.99 10.17
CA ASN A 107 -31.23 4.68 10.33
C ASN A 107 -30.94 3.88 9.06
N VAL A 108 -30.04 2.90 9.18
CA VAL A 108 -29.52 2.08 8.10
C VAL A 108 -30.16 0.70 8.13
N THR A 109 -30.57 0.21 6.97
CA THR A 109 -31.08 -1.14 6.75
C THR A 109 -30.29 -1.81 5.63
N LEU A 110 -29.82 -3.02 5.91
CA LEU A 110 -29.12 -3.89 4.98
C LEU A 110 -30.09 -4.92 4.42
N SER A 111 -30.02 -5.19 3.12
CA SER A 111 -30.85 -6.22 2.52
C SER A 111 -30.18 -6.91 1.34
N VAL A 112 -30.57 -8.15 1.09
CA VAL A 112 -30.21 -8.93 -0.11
C VAL A 112 -31.49 -9.52 -0.69
N ASN A 113 -31.72 -9.33 -1.99
CA ASN A 113 -32.93 -9.82 -2.67
C ASN A 113 -34.24 -9.47 -1.93
N GLY A 114 -34.33 -8.27 -1.35
CA GLY A 114 -35.49 -7.81 -0.58
C GLY A 114 -35.62 -8.37 0.85
N THR A 115 -34.73 -9.28 1.27
CA THR A 115 -34.67 -9.81 2.63
C THR A 115 -33.77 -8.93 3.48
N THR A 116 -34.25 -8.47 4.65
CA THR A 116 -33.45 -7.67 5.58
C THR A 116 -32.42 -8.54 6.29
N LEU A 117 -31.15 -8.11 6.28
CA LEU A 117 -30.03 -8.77 6.95
C LEU A 117 -29.75 -8.20 8.33
N GLY A 118 -29.96 -6.89 8.50
CA GLY A 118 -29.70 -6.16 9.73
C GLY A 118 -30.03 -4.68 9.58
N SER A 119 -30.14 -3.99 10.72
CA SER A 119 -30.34 -2.54 10.76
C SER A 119 -29.60 -1.95 11.95
N ALA A 120 -29.18 -0.68 11.83
CA ALA A 120 -28.51 0.04 12.91
C ALA A 120 -28.78 1.55 12.83
N SER A 121 -28.60 2.22 13.97
CA SER A 121 -28.48 3.67 14.02
C SER A 121 -26.99 4.04 13.92
N VAL A 122 -26.57 4.60 12.79
CA VAL A 122 -25.18 4.93 12.50
C VAL A 122 -24.96 6.43 12.69
N PRO A 123 -24.04 6.87 13.58
CA PRO A 123 -23.73 8.29 13.75
C PRO A 123 -23.31 8.95 12.43
N LEU A 124 -23.48 10.27 12.31
CA LEU A 124 -22.86 11.02 11.23
C LEU A 124 -21.33 11.07 11.42
N ASN A 125 -20.60 11.09 10.31
CA ASN A 125 -19.14 11.07 10.28
C ASN A 125 -18.54 9.84 10.98
N ALA A 126 -19.28 8.73 10.98
CA ALA A 126 -18.77 7.45 11.41
C ALA A 126 -17.96 6.82 10.27
N THR A 127 -16.89 6.13 10.65
CA THR A 127 -16.05 5.37 9.75
C THR A 127 -15.89 3.95 10.28
N ALA A 128 -15.87 2.96 9.39
CA ALA A 128 -15.75 1.55 9.74
C ALA A 128 -16.86 1.04 10.68
N TYR A 129 -18.07 1.64 10.66
CA TYR A 129 -19.14 1.24 11.59
C TYR A 129 -19.69 -0.13 11.19
N GLU A 130 -19.52 -1.14 12.04
CA GLU A 130 -19.98 -2.50 11.74
C GLU A 130 -21.47 -2.70 12.08
N ILE A 131 -22.23 -3.18 11.10
CA ILE A 131 -23.56 -3.75 11.29
C ILE A 131 -23.43 -5.28 11.15
N PRO A 132 -23.59 -6.06 12.24
CA PRO A 132 -23.50 -7.51 12.18
C PRO A 132 -24.58 -8.11 11.26
N ILE A 133 -24.20 -9.13 10.50
CA ILE A 133 -25.10 -9.92 9.65
C ILE A 133 -24.89 -11.41 9.92
N ASN A 134 -25.98 -12.18 9.81
CA ASN A 134 -25.86 -13.64 9.84
C ASN A 134 -25.50 -14.14 8.43
N ILE A 135 -24.30 -14.72 8.29
CA ILE A 135 -23.82 -15.26 7.01
C ILE A 135 -24.14 -16.77 6.84
N SER A 136 -24.76 -17.41 7.85
CA SER A 136 -25.07 -18.85 7.82
C SER A 136 -26.14 -19.24 6.81
N SER A 137 -26.95 -18.29 6.34
CA SER A 137 -28.04 -18.53 5.38
C SER A 137 -27.63 -18.37 3.91
N PHE A 138 -26.42 -17.88 3.66
CA PHE A 138 -25.92 -17.71 2.31
C PHE A 138 -25.36 -19.04 1.79
N THR A 139 -25.50 -19.28 0.49
CA THR A 139 -24.89 -20.44 -0.15
C THR A 139 -23.50 -20.05 -0.62
N PRO A 140 -22.43 -20.76 -0.23
CA PRO A 140 -21.10 -20.44 -0.73
C PRO A 140 -21.03 -20.55 -2.27
N GLN A 141 -20.59 -19.50 -2.95
CA GLN A 141 -20.49 -19.39 -4.41
C GLN A 141 -19.44 -18.34 -4.80
N THR A 142 -18.89 -18.45 -6.02
CA THR A 142 -17.88 -17.50 -6.53
C THR A 142 -18.48 -16.18 -7.00
N THR A 143 -19.76 -16.16 -7.38
CA THR A 143 -20.48 -14.92 -7.72
C THR A 143 -20.88 -14.17 -6.44
N PRO A 144 -20.49 -12.90 -6.25
CA PRO A 144 -20.85 -12.15 -5.06
C PRO A 144 -22.36 -11.96 -4.90
N TYR A 145 -22.79 -11.76 -3.66
CA TYR A 145 -24.15 -11.31 -3.34
C TYR A 145 -24.22 -9.78 -3.33
N ASP A 146 -25.20 -9.21 -4.04
CA ASP A 146 -25.46 -7.77 -4.03
C ASP A 146 -26.21 -7.36 -2.75
N ILE A 147 -25.49 -6.71 -1.85
CA ILE A 147 -26.05 -6.15 -0.62
C ILE A 147 -26.50 -4.71 -0.89
N SER A 148 -27.78 -4.44 -0.68
CA SER A 148 -28.33 -3.09 -0.71
C SER A 148 -28.29 -2.48 0.70
N CYS A 149 -27.65 -1.33 0.80
CA CYS A 149 -27.66 -0.48 1.99
C CYS A 149 -28.59 0.71 1.76
N ALA A 150 -29.62 0.85 2.58
CA ALA A 150 -30.51 2.00 2.56
C ALA A 150 -30.42 2.76 3.88
N ALA A 151 -30.28 4.08 3.83
CA ALA A 151 -30.23 4.93 5.00
C ALA A 151 -31.31 6.01 4.95
N THR A 152 -31.85 6.36 6.12
CA THR A 152 -32.75 7.50 6.29
C THR A 152 -32.22 8.45 7.36
N PHE A 153 -32.29 9.76 7.08
CA PHE A 153 -31.85 10.82 7.98
C PHE A 153 -32.99 11.80 8.23
N ALA A 154 -33.26 12.12 9.49
CA ALA A 154 -34.24 13.14 9.86
C ALA A 154 -33.57 14.54 9.87
N GLY A 155 -33.32 15.07 8.68
CA GLY A 155 -32.61 16.33 8.48
C GLY A 155 -33.46 17.59 8.73
N SER A 156 -32.82 18.76 8.55
CA SER A 156 -33.47 20.07 8.64
C SER A 156 -34.58 20.28 7.61
N SER A 157 -34.46 19.63 6.46
CA SER A 157 -35.39 19.74 5.32
C SER A 157 -36.40 18.60 5.24
N GLY A 158 -36.53 17.81 6.32
CA GLY A 158 -37.35 16.60 6.38
C GLY A 158 -36.52 15.31 6.25
N THR A 159 -37.20 14.18 6.04
CA THR A 159 -36.52 12.88 5.89
C THR A 159 -35.79 12.79 4.56
N GLN A 160 -34.47 12.65 4.60
CA GLN A 160 -33.62 12.37 3.44
C GLN A 160 -33.31 10.87 3.37
N LYS A 161 -33.12 10.35 2.16
CA LYS A 161 -32.79 8.95 1.91
C LYS A 161 -31.48 8.86 1.15
N TYR A 162 -30.66 7.88 1.52
CA TYR A 162 -29.40 7.56 0.87
C TYR A 162 -29.35 6.07 0.58
N SER A 163 -28.59 5.68 -0.44
CA SER A 163 -28.42 4.29 -0.81
C SER A 163 -27.00 4.01 -1.29
N SER A 164 -26.51 2.84 -0.98
CA SER A 164 -25.22 2.31 -1.45
C SER A 164 -25.36 0.79 -1.67
N THR A 165 -24.35 0.19 -2.30
CA THR A 165 -24.29 -1.26 -2.53
C THR A 165 -22.93 -1.80 -2.11
N ALA A 166 -22.90 -3.07 -1.73
CA ALA A 166 -21.67 -3.80 -1.44
C ALA A 166 -21.75 -5.21 -2.02
N GLU A 167 -20.62 -5.73 -2.50
CA GLU A 167 -20.50 -7.10 -2.93
C GLU A 167 -20.03 -7.97 -1.76
N LEU A 168 -20.88 -8.92 -1.33
CA LEU A 168 -20.55 -9.89 -0.30
C LEU A 168 -20.16 -11.22 -0.94
N THR A 169 -18.87 -11.53 -0.94
CA THR A 169 -18.36 -12.81 -1.44
C THR A 169 -18.23 -13.81 -0.30
N ILE A 170 -18.95 -14.93 -0.40
CA ILE A 170 -18.80 -16.10 0.47
C ILE A 170 -18.48 -17.28 -0.45
N ILE A 171 -17.22 -17.69 -0.54
CA ILE A 171 -16.80 -18.75 -1.47
C ILE A 171 -16.72 -20.12 -0.76
N PRO A 172 -16.85 -21.24 -1.49
CA PRO A 172 -16.58 -22.56 -0.95
C PRO A 172 -15.16 -22.67 -0.39
N ASN A 173 -14.95 -23.50 0.64
CA ASN A 173 -13.59 -23.83 1.08
C ASN A 173 -12.86 -24.51 -0.09
N PRO A 174 -11.67 -24.04 -0.48
CA PRO A 174 -10.95 -24.66 -1.58
C PRO A 174 -10.50 -26.07 -1.19
N THR A 175 -10.47 -26.98 -2.16
CA THR A 175 -9.95 -28.35 -1.96
C THR A 175 -8.42 -28.41 -1.98
N SER A 176 -7.77 -27.38 -2.53
CA SER A 176 -6.33 -27.23 -2.71
C SER A 176 -5.94 -25.74 -2.70
N GLY A 177 -4.67 -25.44 -2.40
CA GLY A 177 -4.17 -24.06 -2.35
C GLY A 177 -4.59 -23.28 -1.11
N SER A 178 -4.50 -21.95 -1.23
CA SER A 178 -4.76 -20.99 -0.16
C SER A 178 -5.90 -20.03 -0.54
N VAL A 179 -6.29 -19.21 0.43
CA VAL A 179 -7.12 -18.03 0.26
C VAL A 179 -6.50 -16.95 1.12
N THR A 180 -6.34 -15.76 0.57
CA THR A 180 -5.95 -14.56 1.30
C THR A 180 -7.16 -13.66 1.41
N LYS A 181 -7.59 -13.40 2.64
CA LYS A 181 -8.69 -12.47 2.90
C LYS A 181 -8.13 -11.06 3.06
N MET A 182 -8.94 -10.07 2.73
CA MET A 182 -8.72 -8.69 3.13
C MET A 182 -9.69 -8.35 4.27
N ASP A 183 -9.17 -7.76 5.34
CA ASP A 183 -9.96 -7.08 6.36
C ASP A 183 -10.22 -5.65 5.90
N LEU A 184 -11.43 -5.35 5.46
CA LEU A 184 -11.75 -4.04 4.86
C LEU A 184 -11.90 -2.94 5.92
N ARG A 185 -11.81 -3.26 7.22
CA ARG A 185 -11.79 -2.25 8.29
C ARG A 185 -10.46 -1.53 8.32
N SER A 186 -9.37 -2.27 8.10
CA SER A 186 -7.99 -1.77 8.17
C SER A 186 -7.24 -1.86 6.84
N GLY A 187 -7.72 -2.62 5.86
CA GLY A 187 -7.04 -2.96 4.61
C GLY A 187 -6.05 -4.14 4.73
N ALA A 188 -5.93 -4.74 5.92
CA ALA A 188 -4.94 -5.78 6.20
C ALA A 188 -5.21 -7.08 5.43
N LEU A 189 -4.14 -7.81 5.09
CA LEU A 189 -4.25 -9.18 4.60
C LEU A 189 -4.38 -10.16 5.77
N LEU A 190 -5.25 -11.15 5.64
CA LEU A 190 -5.37 -12.28 6.55
C LEU A 190 -5.09 -13.58 5.77
N ALA A 191 -4.14 -14.37 6.25
CA ALA A 191 -3.83 -15.67 5.64
C ALA A 191 -3.57 -16.73 6.70
N LYS A 192 -3.73 -18.00 6.31
CA LYS A 192 -3.21 -19.14 7.07
C LYS A 192 -1.69 -19.19 6.93
N PRO A 193 -0.95 -19.88 7.83
CA PRO A 193 0.48 -20.09 7.68
C PRO A 193 0.85 -20.61 6.28
N ALA A 194 1.91 -20.05 5.68
CA ALA A 194 2.34 -20.36 4.32
C ALA A 194 2.95 -21.76 4.15
N ASN A 195 2.98 -22.59 5.21
CA ASN A 195 3.55 -23.94 5.16
C ASN A 195 2.64 -24.99 4.50
N GLY A 196 1.39 -24.63 4.17
CA GLY A 196 0.40 -25.53 3.55
C GLY A 196 -0.19 -26.60 4.49
N ASN A 197 0.11 -26.55 5.79
CA ASN A 197 -0.47 -27.45 6.80
C ASN A 197 -1.79 -26.92 7.41
N GLY A 198 -2.33 -25.83 6.86
CA GLY A 198 -3.47 -25.12 7.41
C GLY A 198 -3.13 -24.30 8.67
N GLY A 199 -4.14 -24.01 9.48
CA GLY A 199 -4.04 -23.16 10.67
C GLY A 199 -5.12 -22.08 10.70
N ASP A 200 -5.03 -21.19 11.69
CA ASP A 200 -5.94 -20.06 11.82
C ASP A 200 -5.54 -18.93 10.88
N TYR A 201 -6.52 -18.15 10.43
CA TYR A 201 -6.26 -16.89 9.75
C TYR A 201 -5.64 -15.90 10.75
N ALA A 202 -4.50 -15.31 10.36
CA ALA A 202 -3.86 -14.25 11.11
C ALA A 202 -3.52 -13.08 10.18
N PRO A 203 -3.46 -11.84 10.71
CA PRO A 203 -2.99 -10.71 9.93
C PRO A 203 -1.55 -10.90 9.48
N VAL A 204 -1.30 -10.64 8.20
CA VAL A 204 0.03 -10.65 7.59
C VAL A 204 0.39 -9.20 7.29
N PHE A 205 1.52 -8.72 7.81
CA PHE A 205 2.17 -7.50 7.31
C PHE A 205 3.25 -7.94 6.31
N PRO A 206 2.98 -7.88 5.00
CA PRO A 206 3.92 -8.10 3.92
C PRO A 206 5.26 -7.40 4.10
N VAL A 207 6.32 -8.20 4.26
CA VAL A 207 7.70 -7.69 4.25
C VAL A 207 8.61 -8.70 3.55
N GLY A 208 9.23 -8.25 2.48
CA GLY A 208 10.09 -9.00 1.57
C GLY A 208 10.65 -8.07 0.50
N PHE A 209 11.36 -8.60 -0.49
CA PHE A 209 11.93 -7.81 -1.60
C PHE A 209 11.39 -8.31 -2.93
N PHE A 210 11.39 -7.41 -3.92
CA PHE A 210 11.54 -7.86 -5.30
C PHE A 210 12.87 -8.60 -5.41
N THR A 211 12.85 -9.86 -5.82
CA THR A 211 13.99 -10.77 -5.68
C THR A 211 14.38 -11.34 -7.03
N ASP A 212 15.66 -11.19 -7.40
CA ASP A 212 16.18 -11.73 -8.66
C ASP A 212 16.00 -13.26 -8.73
N PHE A 213 15.14 -13.72 -9.64
CA PHE A 213 14.90 -15.15 -9.78
C PHE A 213 16.15 -15.87 -10.32
N TRP A 214 16.70 -15.41 -11.44
CA TRP A 214 17.78 -16.13 -12.14
C TRP A 214 19.14 -15.95 -11.48
N GLY A 215 19.44 -14.76 -10.96
CA GLY A 215 20.70 -14.48 -10.30
C GLY A 215 20.82 -15.09 -8.90
N LEU A 216 19.70 -15.25 -8.19
CA LEU A 216 19.69 -15.58 -6.77
C LEU A 216 18.87 -16.83 -6.42
N LEU A 217 17.55 -16.82 -6.66
CA LEU A 217 16.67 -17.90 -6.20
C LEU A 217 16.92 -19.23 -6.93
N ALA A 218 17.08 -19.16 -8.25
CA ALA A 218 17.33 -20.29 -9.14
C ALA A 218 18.71 -20.92 -8.94
N THR A 219 19.68 -20.15 -8.43
CA THR A 219 21.08 -20.61 -8.26
C THR A 219 21.34 -21.20 -6.88
N ASN A 220 20.65 -20.71 -5.85
CA ASN A 220 20.85 -21.18 -4.48
C ASN A 220 19.57 -21.11 -3.65
N LEU A 221 18.87 -22.24 -3.49
CA LEU A 221 17.68 -22.35 -2.65
C LEU A 221 17.93 -22.05 -1.16
N SER A 222 19.17 -22.11 -0.65
CA SER A 222 19.44 -21.79 0.76
C SER A 222 19.19 -20.33 1.10
N VAL A 223 19.20 -19.43 0.11
CA VAL A 223 18.92 -18.00 0.32
C VAL A 223 17.52 -17.80 0.91
N ILE A 224 16.57 -18.67 0.57
CA ILE A 224 15.20 -18.65 1.10
C ILE A 224 15.20 -18.93 2.61
N ASP A 225 16.08 -19.81 3.08
CA ASP A 225 16.24 -20.10 4.50
C ASP A 225 16.82 -18.91 5.25
N GLU A 226 17.78 -18.22 4.61
CA GLU A 226 18.42 -17.02 5.15
C GLU A 226 17.42 -15.87 5.27
N LEU A 227 16.62 -15.61 4.23
CA LEU A 227 15.55 -14.61 4.24
C LEU A 227 14.51 -14.90 5.34
N ALA A 228 14.09 -16.16 5.49
CA ALA A 228 13.19 -16.56 6.57
C ALA A 228 13.82 -16.33 7.97
N GLN A 229 15.10 -16.67 8.16
CA GLN A 229 15.83 -16.40 9.41
C GLN A 229 16.04 -14.90 9.68
N GLN A 230 16.07 -14.09 8.62
CA GLN A 230 16.09 -12.64 8.70
C GLN A 230 14.72 -12.05 9.10
N GLY A 231 13.67 -12.87 9.14
CA GLY A 231 12.33 -12.48 9.60
C GLY A 231 11.40 -12.02 8.49
N PHE A 232 11.84 -12.07 7.22
CA PHE A 232 10.95 -11.83 6.08
C PHE A 232 9.88 -12.92 6.02
N ASN A 233 8.68 -12.53 5.60
CA ASN A 233 7.54 -13.44 5.48
C ASN A 233 7.06 -13.61 4.04
N MET A 234 7.66 -12.91 3.09
CA MET A 234 7.29 -12.95 1.68
C MET A 234 8.52 -12.92 0.77
N ILE A 235 8.42 -13.60 -0.38
CA ILE A 235 9.30 -13.36 -1.53
C ILE A 235 8.43 -12.96 -2.72
N HIS A 236 8.91 -11.99 -3.48
CA HIS A 236 8.40 -11.59 -4.78
C HIS A 236 9.48 -11.91 -5.84
N PRO A 237 9.50 -13.13 -6.41
CA PRO A 237 10.44 -13.47 -7.47
C PRO A 237 10.16 -12.64 -8.73
N ILE A 238 11.20 -12.06 -9.34
CA ILE A 238 11.09 -11.29 -10.58
C ILE A 238 11.16 -12.27 -11.78
N PRO A 239 10.19 -12.26 -12.72
CA PRO A 239 10.15 -13.16 -13.87
C PRO A 239 11.30 -12.86 -14.86
N THR A 240 11.60 -13.74 -15.84
CA THR A 240 10.80 -14.87 -16.34
C THR A 240 10.96 -16.17 -15.55
N PHE A 241 9.95 -17.04 -15.64
CA PHE A 241 9.92 -18.38 -15.01
C PHE A 241 9.92 -19.48 -16.08
N ASP A 242 10.78 -19.35 -17.09
CA ASP A 242 10.81 -20.25 -18.26
C ASP A 242 11.13 -21.71 -17.88
N ASP A 243 11.87 -21.92 -16.78
CA ASP A 243 12.08 -23.24 -16.17
C ASP A 243 11.09 -23.44 -15.01
N TRP A 244 9.95 -24.03 -15.34
CA TRP A 244 8.87 -24.25 -14.37
C TRP A 244 9.26 -25.21 -13.24
N ASP A 245 10.03 -26.26 -13.54
CA ASP A 245 10.46 -27.23 -12.54
C ASP A 245 11.38 -26.56 -11.50
N LEU A 246 12.21 -25.61 -11.94
CA LEU A 246 13.06 -24.82 -11.05
C LEU A 246 12.24 -23.80 -10.25
N PHE A 247 11.28 -23.12 -10.88
CA PHE A 247 10.38 -22.22 -10.15
C PHE A 247 9.56 -22.97 -9.09
N GLU A 248 9.05 -24.16 -9.40
CA GLU A 248 8.33 -25.00 -8.44
C GLU A 248 9.22 -25.37 -7.24
N GLN A 249 10.51 -25.69 -7.47
CA GLN A 249 11.45 -25.95 -6.38
C GLN A 249 11.66 -24.72 -5.47
N VAL A 250 11.71 -23.51 -6.04
CA VAL A 250 11.76 -22.26 -5.29
C VAL A 250 10.50 -22.09 -4.44
N VAL A 251 9.31 -22.24 -5.03
CA VAL A 251 8.03 -22.13 -4.31
C VAL A 251 7.91 -23.18 -3.20
N GLN A 252 8.33 -24.43 -3.45
CA GLN A 252 8.35 -25.48 -2.43
C GLN A 252 9.31 -25.14 -1.29
N ARG A 253 10.47 -24.56 -1.57
CA ARG A 253 11.41 -24.16 -0.51
C ARG A 253 10.89 -22.98 0.28
N MET A 254 10.19 -22.03 -0.35
CA MET A 254 9.47 -20.95 0.33
C MET A 254 8.42 -21.51 1.29
N GLN A 255 7.59 -22.46 0.81
CA GLN A 255 6.58 -23.13 1.64
C GLN A 255 7.22 -23.82 2.87
N GLN A 256 8.32 -24.55 2.68
CA GLN A 256 9.05 -25.21 3.78
C GLN A 256 9.53 -24.23 4.86
N ASN A 257 9.80 -22.97 4.48
CA ASN A 257 10.23 -21.90 5.37
C ASN A 257 9.09 -20.98 5.81
N ASN A 258 7.83 -21.34 5.55
CA ASN A 258 6.65 -20.54 5.88
C ASN A 258 6.70 -19.13 5.26
N MET A 259 7.22 -19.02 4.04
CA MET A 259 7.26 -17.78 3.27
C MET A 259 6.16 -17.73 2.21
N TYR A 260 5.44 -16.61 2.20
CA TYR A 260 4.42 -16.29 1.24
C TYR A 260 5.00 -15.94 -0.13
N LEU A 261 4.27 -16.30 -1.19
CA LEU A 261 4.56 -15.94 -2.57
C LEU A 261 3.69 -14.77 -3.00
N MET A 262 4.34 -13.73 -3.52
CA MET A 262 3.73 -12.73 -4.38
C MET A 262 4.10 -13.07 -5.82
N TYR A 263 3.13 -13.56 -6.60
CA TYR A 263 3.41 -14.07 -7.95
C TYR A 263 3.37 -12.93 -8.98
N ASP A 264 4.45 -12.78 -9.74
CA ASP A 264 4.70 -11.64 -10.61
C ASP A 264 4.45 -11.94 -12.10
N MET A 265 3.57 -11.15 -12.73
CA MET A 265 3.19 -11.21 -14.14
C MET A 265 3.63 -9.98 -14.96
N ARG A 266 4.58 -9.16 -14.47
CA ARG A 266 4.90 -7.82 -15.03
C ARG A 266 5.12 -7.75 -16.54
N PHE A 267 5.65 -8.81 -17.14
CA PHE A 267 5.90 -8.84 -18.58
C PHE A 267 4.71 -9.36 -19.41
N ASP A 268 3.80 -10.12 -18.79
CA ASP A 268 2.76 -10.89 -19.47
C ASP A 268 1.33 -10.41 -19.19
N TYR A 269 1.12 -9.54 -18.19
CA TYR A 269 -0.22 -9.17 -17.72
C TYR A 269 -1.11 -8.54 -18.81
N ARG A 270 -0.51 -7.95 -19.86
CA ARG A 270 -1.22 -7.41 -21.04
C ARG A 270 -1.78 -8.48 -21.98
N ASN A 271 -1.33 -9.74 -21.86
CA ASN A 271 -1.75 -10.87 -22.68
C ASN A 271 -2.60 -11.84 -21.85
N LEU A 272 -3.93 -11.76 -21.99
CA LEU A 272 -4.86 -12.59 -21.23
C LEU A 272 -4.69 -14.11 -21.44
N THR A 273 -4.10 -14.54 -22.56
CA THR A 273 -3.77 -15.96 -22.78
C THR A 273 -2.61 -16.39 -21.90
N ALA A 274 -1.59 -15.54 -21.74
CA ALA A 274 -0.46 -15.79 -20.85
C ALA A 274 -0.90 -15.72 -19.38
N VAL A 275 -1.74 -14.75 -19.01
CA VAL A 275 -2.37 -14.66 -17.68
C VAL A 275 -3.14 -15.95 -17.37
N GLU A 276 -3.97 -16.44 -18.30
CA GLU A 276 -4.73 -17.68 -18.10
C GLU A 276 -3.82 -18.90 -17.86
N GLN A 277 -2.73 -19.02 -18.61
CA GLN A 277 -1.77 -20.09 -18.44
C GLN A 277 -1.10 -20.03 -17.06
N GLN A 278 -0.55 -18.87 -16.69
CA GLN A 278 0.16 -18.69 -15.44
C GLN A 278 -0.74 -18.88 -14.21
N VAL A 279 -1.96 -18.32 -14.22
CA VAL A 279 -2.91 -18.50 -13.12
C VAL A 279 -3.22 -19.98 -12.89
N ASN A 280 -3.51 -20.72 -13.96
CA ASN A 280 -3.83 -22.15 -13.85
C ASN A 280 -2.64 -23.01 -13.41
N MET A 281 -1.40 -22.54 -13.56
CA MET A 281 -0.20 -23.24 -13.12
C MET A 281 0.06 -23.11 -11.61
N ILE A 282 -0.30 -21.99 -10.98
CA ILE A 282 0.15 -21.67 -9.62
C ILE A 282 -0.92 -21.30 -8.61
N LYS A 283 -2.17 -21.06 -9.03
CA LYS A 283 -3.27 -20.63 -8.13
C LYS A 283 -3.56 -21.56 -6.94
N ASP A 284 -3.12 -22.82 -7.04
CA ASP A 284 -3.27 -23.83 -5.99
C ASP A 284 -2.00 -24.02 -5.14
N ALA A 285 -1.00 -23.15 -5.27
CA ALA A 285 0.16 -23.12 -4.38
C ALA A 285 -0.30 -22.77 -2.94
N PRO A 286 0.03 -23.58 -1.92
CA PRO A 286 -0.44 -23.35 -0.55
C PRO A 286 0.11 -22.09 0.13
N ASN A 287 1.15 -21.49 -0.44
CA ASN A 287 1.80 -20.29 0.05
C ASN A 287 1.54 -19.05 -0.82
N LEU A 288 0.67 -19.12 -1.83
CA LEU A 288 0.28 -17.95 -2.61
C LEU A 288 -0.45 -16.95 -1.71
N LEU A 289 0.06 -15.73 -1.61
CA LEU A 289 -0.56 -14.66 -0.84
C LEU A 289 -1.34 -13.71 -1.75
N LEU A 290 -0.74 -13.29 -2.86
CA LEU A 290 -1.34 -12.33 -3.78
C LEU A 290 -0.70 -12.40 -5.18
N TRP A 291 -1.39 -11.81 -6.15
CA TRP A 291 -0.92 -11.62 -7.52
C TRP A 291 -0.33 -10.23 -7.71
N TYR A 292 0.70 -10.10 -8.54
CA TYR A 292 1.28 -8.84 -8.99
C TYR A 292 1.21 -8.76 -10.50
N THR A 293 0.61 -7.69 -11.02
CA THR A 293 0.29 -7.55 -12.45
C THR A 293 1.21 -6.57 -13.17
N GLY A 294 1.04 -5.27 -12.96
CA GLY A 294 1.78 -4.23 -13.68
C GLY A 294 2.93 -3.65 -12.86
N ASP A 295 4.08 -3.51 -13.51
CA ASP A 295 5.24 -2.79 -13.02
C ASP A 295 5.27 -1.41 -13.69
N GLU A 296 4.84 -0.38 -12.96
CA GLU A 296 4.77 1.02 -13.43
C GLU A 296 4.01 1.19 -14.78
N PRO A 297 2.79 0.63 -14.92
CA PRO A 297 2.01 0.75 -16.16
C PRO A 297 1.58 2.20 -16.46
N ASP A 298 1.53 3.05 -15.44
CA ASP A 298 1.30 4.49 -15.57
C ASP A 298 2.50 5.22 -16.17
N GLY A 299 3.72 4.82 -15.78
CA GLY A 299 4.97 5.33 -16.33
C GLY A 299 5.05 5.06 -17.83
N THR A 300 4.95 3.78 -18.21
CA THR A 300 5.00 3.34 -19.62
C THR A 300 3.77 3.70 -20.45
N SER A 301 2.73 4.25 -19.81
CA SER A 301 1.45 4.57 -20.45
C SER A 301 0.79 3.36 -21.11
N ASP A 302 0.85 2.22 -20.44
CA ASP A 302 0.20 0.99 -20.90
C ASP A 302 -1.33 1.20 -21.05
N PRO A 303 -2.01 0.45 -21.93
CA PRO A 303 -3.45 0.61 -22.12
C PRO A 303 -4.21 0.38 -20.81
N PHE A 304 -5.14 1.27 -20.44
CA PHE A 304 -5.93 1.18 -19.20
C PHE A 304 -6.65 -0.17 -19.02
N SER A 305 -7.06 -0.80 -20.12
CA SER A 305 -7.73 -2.11 -20.12
C SER A 305 -6.82 -3.28 -19.73
N SER A 306 -5.50 -3.08 -19.66
CA SER A 306 -4.55 -4.16 -19.41
C SER A 306 -4.61 -4.65 -17.97
N ALA A 307 -4.50 -3.73 -17.00
CA ALA A 307 -4.55 -4.06 -15.58
C ALA A 307 -5.94 -4.59 -15.20
N THR A 308 -7.02 -3.97 -15.69
CA THR A 308 -8.39 -4.42 -15.42
C THR A 308 -8.70 -5.77 -16.07
N GLY A 309 -8.25 -5.99 -17.31
CA GLY A 309 -8.40 -7.29 -17.98
C GLY A 309 -7.65 -8.42 -17.26
N ALA A 310 -6.43 -8.16 -16.80
CA ALA A 310 -5.66 -9.13 -16.01
C ALA A 310 -6.36 -9.42 -14.67
N TYR A 311 -6.78 -8.37 -13.96
CA TYR A 311 -7.52 -8.47 -12.70
C TYR A 311 -8.77 -9.34 -12.83
N ASP A 312 -9.63 -9.04 -13.81
CA ASP A 312 -10.89 -9.77 -14.03
C ASP A 312 -10.62 -11.25 -14.37
N LYS A 313 -9.61 -11.51 -15.22
CA LYS A 313 -9.23 -12.86 -15.62
C LYS A 313 -8.65 -13.67 -14.46
N ILE A 314 -7.85 -13.04 -13.60
CA ILE A 314 -7.33 -13.65 -12.37
C ILE A 314 -8.50 -13.99 -11.44
N TYR A 315 -9.40 -13.06 -11.16
CA TYR A 315 -10.55 -13.30 -10.28
C TYR A 315 -11.46 -14.42 -10.80
N GLU A 316 -11.68 -14.48 -12.12
CA GLU A 316 -12.43 -15.56 -12.79
C GLU A 316 -11.78 -16.93 -12.53
N LEU A 317 -10.47 -17.06 -12.80
CA LEU A 317 -9.76 -18.33 -12.78
C LEU A 317 -9.36 -18.79 -11.38
N ASP A 318 -9.02 -17.85 -10.51
CA ASP A 318 -8.62 -18.07 -9.12
C ASP A 318 -9.84 -18.17 -8.18
N GLY A 319 -11.05 -17.91 -8.67
CA GLY A 319 -12.27 -18.00 -7.87
C GLY A 319 -12.32 -16.98 -6.74
N ALA A 320 -11.80 -15.78 -6.98
CA ALA A 320 -11.72 -14.67 -6.02
C ALA A 320 -10.99 -15.01 -4.71
N ARG A 321 -9.97 -15.89 -4.75
CA ARG A 321 -9.25 -16.38 -3.56
C ARG A 321 -8.12 -15.47 -3.09
N HIS A 322 -7.46 -14.74 -4.00
CA HIS A 322 -6.31 -13.91 -3.66
C HIS A 322 -6.46 -12.50 -4.22
N PRO A 323 -6.00 -11.46 -3.49
CA PRO A 323 -5.99 -10.10 -3.98
C PRO A 323 -4.98 -9.91 -5.11
N VAL A 324 -5.21 -8.87 -5.92
CA VAL A 324 -4.34 -8.49 -7.04
C VAL A 324 -3.68 -7.15 -6.74
N SER A 325 -2.42 -6.99 -7.13
CA SER A 325 -1.63 -5.79 -6.90
C SER A 325 -0.91 -5.31 -8.15
N LEU A 326 -0.47 -4.06 -8.11
CA LEU A 326 0.42 -3.42 -9.08
C LEU A 326 1.17 -2.27 -8.40
N VAL A 327 2.27 -1.81 -9.00
CA VAL A 327 3.00 -0.62 -8.55
C VAL A 327 2.77 0.54 -9.51
N LEU A 328 2.69 1.77 -8.98
CA LEU A 328 2.58 3.02 -9.74
C LEU A 328 3.74 3.97 -9.40
N ASN A 329 4.38 4.51 -10.43
CA ASN A 329 5.51 5.43 -10.31
C ASN A 329 5.07 6.90 -10.35
N CYS A 330 4.05 7.21 -11.13
CA CYS A 330 3.66 8.57 -11.44
C CYS A 330 2.96 9.23 -10.25
N GLN A 331 3.10 10.55 -10.14
CA GLN A 331 2.47 11.29 -9.06
C GLN A 331 0.96 11.12 -9.08
N ASP A 332 0.34 11.33 -10.23
CA ASP A 332 -1.11 11.33 -10.38
C ASP A 332 -1.63 11.11 -11.82
N TYR A 333 -0.75 10.75 -12.77
CA TYR A 333 -1.11 10.55 -14.17
C TYR A 333 -2.10 9.39 -14.34
N TYR A 334 -3.36 9.71 -14.66
CA TYR A 334 -4.46 8.75 -14.79
C TYR A 334 -4.53 7.76 -13.62
N TRP A 335 -4.25 8.25 -12.40
CA TRP A 335 -4.13 7.41 -11.21
C TRP A 335 -5.38 6.56 -10.99
N GLN A 336 -6.56 7.12 -11.25
CA GLN A 336 -7.83 6.41 -11.11
C GLN A 336 -7.89 5.20 -12.07
N GLU A 337 -7.61 5.42 -13.34
CA GLU A 337 -7.67 4.38 -14.38
C GLU A 337 -6.62 3.30 -14.14
N TYR A 338 -5.39 3.67 -13.83
CA TYR A 338 -4.31 2.71 -13.57
C TYR A 338 -4.47 1.93 -12.26
N SER A 339 -5.14 2.51 -11.26
CA SER A 339 -5.43 1.81 -9.99
C SER A 339 -6.65 0.89 -10.07
N GLN A 340 -7.43 0.91 -11.15
CA GLN A 340 -8.71 0.22 -11.20
C GLN A 340 -8.56 -1.31 -11.06
N GLY A 341 -7.57 -1.90 -11.74
CA GLY A 341 -7.29 -3.34 -11.77
C GLY A 341 -6.42 -3.87 -10.62
N ALA A 342 -6.59 -3.34 -9.41
CA ALA A 342 -5.84 -3.81 -8.23
C ALA A 342 -6.60 -3.64 -6.92
N ASP A 343 -6.45 -4.60 -6.01
CA ASP A 343 -6.83 -4.48 -4.60
C ASP A 343 -5.76 -3.79 -3.76
N ILE A 344 -4.50 -3.84 -4.21
CA ILE A 344 -3.36 -3.22 -3.54
C ILE A 344 -2.61 -2.35 -4.56
N VAL A 345 -2.51 -1.06 -4.29
CA VAL A 345 -1.76 -0.11 -5.12
C VAL A 345 -0.47 0.24 -4.39
N ILE A 346 0.65 -0.18 -4.96
CA ILE A 346 1.97 0.02 -4.36
C ILE A 346 2.55 1.33 -4.92
N GLN A 347 3.09 2.19 -4.07
CA GLN A 347 3.74 3.42 -4.52
C GLN A 347 5.23 3.20 -4.77
N ASP A 348 5.74 3.75 -5.89
CA ASP A 348 7.16 3.71 -6.25
C ASP A 348 7.79 5.10 -6.21
N VAL A 349 8.54 5.42 -5.14
CA VAL A 349 9.14 6.74 -4.91
C VAL A 349 10.57 6.58 -4.41
N TYR A 350 11.53 7.00 -5.24
CA TYR A 350 12.96 6.88 -4.97
C TYR A 350 13.64 8.24 -4.99
N ILE A 351 13.93 8.79 -3.80
CA ILE A 351 14.49 10.14 -3.63
C ILE A 351 15.99 10.17 -3.26
N ILE A 352 16.61 9.02 -3.04
CA ILE A 352 17.98 8.99 -2.51
C ILE A 352 18.99 9.05 -3.63
N GLY A 353 19.75 10.14 -3.66
CA GLY A 353 20.82 10.34 -4.64
C GLY A 353 20.32 10.74 -6.03
N ASN A 354 19.04 11.07 -6.18
CA ASN A 354 18.50 11.59 -7.44
C ASN A 354 18.69 13.12 -7.54
N ASN A 355 18.45 13.64 -8.75
CA ASN A 355 18.30 15.06 -9.01
C ASN A 355 16.90 15.31 -9.59
N ASN A 356 15.96 15.74 -8.74
CA ASN A 356 14.56 15.99 -9.11
C ASN A 356 14.36 17.14 -10.12
N SER A 357 15.40 17.93 -10.40
CA SER A 357 15.33 19.07 -11.32
C SER A 357 15.96 18.79 -12.69
N TYR A 358 16.78 17.75 -12.81
CA TYR A 358 17.50 17.44 -14.04
C TYR A 358 17.86 15.97 -14.14
N SER A 359 17.51 15.36 -15.27
CA SER A 359 17.80 13.96 -15.59
C SER A 359 19.19 13.85 -16.21
N GLU A 360 20.15 13.29 -15.48
CA GLU A 360 21.48 12.98 -16.03
C GLU A 360 21.41 11.88 -17.10
N ARG A 361 20.49 10.92 -16.94
CA ARG A 361 20.21 9.85 -17.91
C ARG A 361 19.81 10.39 -19.28
N TRP A 362 18.88 11.34 -19.28
CA TRP A 362 18.23 11.80 -20.52
C TRP A 362 18.71 13.17 -20.99
N GLY A 363 19.49 13.88 -20.18
CA GLY A 363 19.98 15.22 -20.48
C GLY A 363 18.88 16.28 -20.52
N THR A 364 17.76 16.07 -19.80
CA THR A 364 16.58 16.92 -19.82
C THR A 364 16.26 17.53 -18.45
N PRO A 365 15.73 18.77 -18.38
CA PRO A 365 15.13 19.28 -17.15
C PRO A 365 13.94 18.42 -16.73
N CYS A 366 13.78 18.23 -15.43
CA CYS A 366 12.58 17.59 -14.86
C CYS A 366 11.62 18.66 -14.36
N THR A 367 10.44 18.69 -14.96
CA THR A 367 9.37 19.65 -14.70
C THR A 367 8.03 18.91 -14.73
N PRO A 368 6.92 19.56 -14.33
CA PRO A 368 5.59 18.99 -14.50
C PRO A 368 5.21 18.62 -15.95
N GLU A 369 5.96 19.08 -16.96
CA GLU A 369 5.63 18.87 -18.38
C GLU A 369 6.75 18.17 -19.18
N TRP A 370 7.91 17.90 -18.59
CA TRP A 370 9.07 17.39 -19.32
C TRP A 370 10.05 16.65 -18.41
N GLY A 371 10.73 15.65 -18.96
CA GLY A 371 11.78 14.90 -18.28
C GLY A 371 11.27 13.71 -17.47
N ASP A 372 12.22 12.85 -17.13
CA ASP A 372 12.07 11.72 -16.22
C ASP A 372 13.32 11.63 -15.34
N CYS A 373 13.13 11.75 -14.03
CA CYS A 373 14.19 11.78 -13.02
C CYS A 373 14.13 10.59 -12.05
N GLY A 374 13.40 9.52 -12.40
CA GLY A 374 13.19 8.36 -11.53
C GLY A 374 12.24 8.61 -10.35
N CYS A 375 11.69 9.82 -10.23
CA CYS A 375 10.71 10.19 -9.20
C CYS A 375 9.80 11.29 -9.75
N ASP A 376 8.59 10.92 -10.18
CA ASP A 376 7.70 11.85 -10.87
C ASP A 376 7.19 12.97 -9.94
N ASN A 377 7.48 14.23 -10.34
CA ASN A 377 7.14 15.46 -9.61
C ASN A 377 7.56 15.46 -8.13
N CYS A 378 8.61 14.73 -7.77
CA CYS A 378 9.10 14.72 -6.40
C CYS A 378 9.75 16.06 -6.05
N GLU A 379 9.41 16.59 -4.87
CA GLU A 379 9.91 17.89 -4.44
C GLU A 379 11.37 17.83 -3.99
N SER A 380 12.06 18.97 -4.09
CA SER A 380 13.38 19.13 -3.48
C SER A 380 13.26 19.39 -1.99
N ILE A 381 14.33 19.17 -1.23
CA ILE A 381 14.41 19.65 0.17
C ILE A 381 14.13 21.16 0.23
N LEU A 382 13.56 21.61 1.34
CA LEU A 382 13.09 22.98 1.50
C LEU A 382 14.25 23.98 1.36
N ALA A 383 13.92 25.16 0.81
CA ALA A 383 14.89 26.25 0.73
C ALA A 383 15.41 26.61 2.14
N GLY A 384 16.72 26.70 2.28
CA GLY A 384 17.41 26.95 3.54
C GLY A 384 17.65 25.70 4.41
N ASP A 385 17.06 24.55 4.09
CA ASP A 385 17.19 23.32 4.89
C ASP A 385 18.53 22.61 4.63
N GLN A 386 19.56 23.04 5.35
CA GLN A 386 20.88 22.40 5.30
C GLN A 386 20.92 21.07 6.04
N SER A 387 20.01 20.85 7.01
CA SER A 387 19.93 19.57 7.73
C SER A 387 19.41 18.45 6.83
N GLY A 388 18.70 18.77 5.75
CA GLY A 388 18.23 17.80 4.76
C GLY A 388 19.30 17.35 3.76
N LEU A 389 20.49 17.97 3.77
CA LEU A 389 21.57 17.64 2.82
C LEU A 389 22.34 16.41 3.29
N TYR A 390 22.46 15.40 2.40
CA TYR A 390 23.29 14.23 2.65
C TYR A 390 24.76 14.65 2.88
N PRO A 391 25.33 14.41 4.08
CA PRO A 391 26.64 14.94 4.45
C PRO A 391 27.79 14.28 3.67
N GLY A 392 27.57 13.10 3.11
CA GLY A 392 28.57 12.41 2.27
C GLY A 392 28.78 13.05 0.89
N ASN A 393 27.92 13.98 0.46
CA ASN A 393 28.11 14.73 -0.78
C ASN A 393 28.76 16.09 -0.51
N THR A 394 30.08 16.09 -0.32
CA THR A 394 30.85 17.29 0.03
C THR A 394 30.71 18.41 -1.01
N THR A 395 30.47 18.07 -2.28
CA THR A 395 30.24 19.04 -3.35
C THR A 395 28.92 19.78 -3.11
N LEU A 396 27.80 19.07 -2.93
CA LEU A 396 26.51 19.70 -2.62
C LEU A 396 26.56 20.47 -1.31
N THR A 397 27.16 19.89 -0.26
CA THR A 397 27.30 20.56 1.05
C THR A 397 28.09 21.86 0.94
N SER A 398 29.18 21.88 0.16
CA SER A 398 29.97 23.10 -0.06
C SER A 398 29.24 24.12 -0.92
N MET A 399 28.54 23.68 -1.96
CA MET A 399 27.77 24.53 -2.87
C MET A 399 26.61 25.22 -2.16
N TYR A 400 25.95 24.52 -1.23
CA TYR A 400 24.81 25.03 -0.47
C TYR A 400 25.16 25.42 0.97
N ALA A 401 26.42 25.70 1.26
CA ALA A 401 26.89 26.15 2.57
C ALA A 401 26.25 27.48 3.02
N GLY A 402 25.78 28.31 2.08
CA GLY A 402 25.03 29.55 2.34
C GLY A 402 23.51 29.37 2.47
N GLY A 403 23.01 28.13 2.42
CA GLY A 403 21.60 27.78 2.40
C GLY A 403 21.20 27.10 1.07
N VAL A 404 20.29 26.13 1.16
CA VAL A 404 19.77 25.42 -0.02
C VAL A 404 18.83 26.34 -0.81
N PRO A 405 19.00 26.52 -2.12
CA PRO A 405 18.05 27.30 -2.93
C PRO A 405 16.74 26.54 -3.12
N ALA A 406 15.65 27.26 -3.44
CA ALA A 406 14.42 26.61 -3.88
C ALA A 406 14.67 25.80 -5.15
N ASN A 407 14.01 24.63 -5.28
CA ASN A 407 14.14 23.71 -6.41
C ASN A 407 15.60 23.27 -6.66
N SER A 408 16.34 22.98 -5.59
CA SER A 408 17.76 22.57 -5.65
C SER A 408 18.01 21.26 -6.40
N GLY A 409 16.96 20.48 -6.67
CA GLY A 409 17.03 19.14 -7.24
C GLY A 409 17.31 18.05 -6.21
N VAL A 410 17.73 18.38 -4.98
CA VAL A 410 18.05 17.38 -3.96
C VAL A 410 16.76 16.77 -3.42
N GLY A 411 16.56 15.46 -3.62
CA GLY A 411 15.34 14.76 -3.21
C GLY A 411 15.02 14.87 -1.72
N ALA A 412 13.73 15.03 -1.41
CA ALA A 412 13.22 15.11 -0.04
C ALA A 412 12.50 13.82 0.36
N PHE A 413 12.79 13.31 1.56
CA PHE A 413 12.06 12.18 2.16
C PHE A 413 10.55 12.41 2.23
N LYS A 414 10.12 13.66 2.36
CA LYS A 414 8.70 14.06 2.38
C LYS A 414 7.93 13.57 1.13
N ALA A 415 8.60 13.39 -0.01
CA ALA A 415 7.95 12.87 -1.21
C ALA A 415 7.34 11.47 -1.00
N ILE A 416 7.95 10.63 -0.15
CA ILE A 416 7.45 9.28 0.18
C ILE A 416 6.15 9.39 0.98
N SER A 417 6.15 10.18 2.06
CA SER A 417 4.95 10.42 2.86
C SER A 417 3.84 11.08 2.05
N ASP A 418 4.17 12.06 1.21
CA ASP A 418 3.20 12.78 0.39
C ASP A 418 2.57 11.85 -0.65
N ARG A 419 3.38 10.99 -1.28
CA ARG A 419 2.84 10.01 -2.25
C ARG A 419 1.91 9.03 -1.55
N GLN A 420 2.34 8.46 -0.43
CA GLN A 420 1.54 7.51 0.33
C GLN A 420 0.21 8.13 0.80
N GLN A 421 0.26 9.35 1.37
CA GLN A 421 -0.94 10.07 1.79
C GLN A 421 -1.84 10.42 0.61
N SER A 422 -1.26 10.81 -0.54
CA SER A 422 -2.06 11.11 -1.75
C SER A 422 -2.82 9.89 -2.26
N PHE A 423 -2.26 8.68 -2.16
CA PHE A 423 -2.98 7.46 -2.53
C PHE A 423 -4.16 7.23 -1.58
N ALA A 424 -3.97 7.40 -0.28
CA ALA A 424 -5.06 7.29 0.71
C ALA A 424 -6.18 8.32 0.44
N ASP A 425 -5.82 9.58 0.20
CA ASP A 425 -6.78 10.65 -0.06
C ASP A 425 -7.57 10.40 -1.35
N ARG A 426 -6.91 9.90 -2.41
CA ARG A 426 -7.56 9.53 -3.66
C ARG A 426 -8.46 8.32 -3.51
N MET A 427 -8.07 7.33 -2.71
CA MET A 427 -8.96 6.21 -2.38
C MET A 427 -10.24 6.71 -1.70
N VAL A 428 -10.15 7.63 -0.73
CA VAL A 428 -11.34 8.26 -0.12
C VAL A 428 -12.16 9.06 -1.14
N ALA A 429 -11.52 9.84 -2.00
CA ALA A 429 -12.19 10.57 -3.07
C ALA A 429 -13.00 9.66 -4.01
N MET A 430 -12.44 8.49 -4.33
CA MET A 430 -13.05 7.52 -5.24
C MET A 430 -14.04 6.56 -4.59
N GLY A 431 -14.06 6.46 -3.25
CA GLY A 431 -14.86 5.44 -2.56
C GLY A 431 -14.19 4.07 -2.51
N TRP A 432 -12.86 4.05 -2.55
CA TRP A 432 -12.02 2.87 -2.55
C TRP A 432 -11.27 2.64 -1.23
N GLU A 433 -11.45 3.51 -0.23
CA GLU A 433 -10.77 3.44 1.08
C GLU A 433 -11.00 2.14 1.85
N ARG A 434 -12.02 1.36 1.48
CA ARG A 434 -12.31 0.03 2.03
C ARG A 434 -11.87 -1.11 1.15
N THR A 435 -11.84 -0.92 -0.16
CA THR A 435 -11.68 -1.99 -1.14
C THR A 435 -10.30 -2.00 -1.77
N LYS A 436 -9.48 -0.98 -1.51
CA LYS A 436 -8.09 -0.90 -1.91
C LYS A 436 -7.19 -0.59 -0.71
N ALA A 437 -6.01 -1.19 -0.70
CA ALA A 437 -4.93 -0.92 0.23
C ALA A 437 -3.76 -0.26 -0.50
N ALA A 438 -2.90 0.46 0.23
CA ALA A 438 -1.69 1.04 -0.31
C ALA A 438 -0.46 0.46 0.40
N TRP A 439 0.59 0.12 -0.35
CA TRP A 439 1.89 -0.35 0.16
C TRP A 439 3.02 0.55 -0.34
N ALA A 440 4.21 0.40 0.23
CA ALA A 440 5.37 1.20 -0.15
C ALA A 440 6.53 0.35 -0.68
N THR A 441 7.25 0.92 -1.66
CA THR A 441 8.49 0.37 -2.23
C THR A 441 9.68 1.26 -1.82
N PRO A 442 10.38 0.98 -0.70
CA PRO A 442 11.60 1.70 -0.36
C PRO A 442 12.73 1.47 -1.37
N GLN A 443 13.57 2.48 -1.59
CA GLN A 443 14.80 2.34 -2.37
C GLN A 443 15.80 1.45 -1.62
N ALA A 444 16.25 0.36 -2.25
CA ALA A 444 17.35 -0.47 -1.76
C ALA A 444 18.52 -0.60 -2.76
N PHE A 445 18.54 0.28 -3.76
CA PHE A 445 19.46 0.26 -4.91
C PHE A 445 19.95 1.67 -5.26
N GLY A 446 20.82 1.75 -6.27
CA GLY A 446 21.37 3.00 -6.83
C GLY A 446 22.82 2.82 -7.27
N ALA A 447 23.47 3.92 -7.65
CA ALA A 447 24.84 3.94 -8.18
C ALA A 447 25.05 3.11 -9.48
N ASP A 448 23.98 2.88 -10.24
CA ASP A 448 23.97 2.16 -11.52
C ASP A 448 24.18 3.08 -12.73
N GLY A 449 24.15 4.40 -12.52
CA GLY A 449 24.31 5.40 -13.57
C GLY A 449 23.01 5.75 -14.29
N GLU A 450 21.85 5.33 -13.79
CA GLU A 450 20.55 5.76 -14.31
C GLU A 450 20.15 7.13 -13.74
N TYR A 451 19.49 7.14 -12.57
CA TYR A 451 19.00 8.38 -11.94
C TYR A 451 19.61 8.65 -10.57
N TRP A 452 20.04 7.61 -9.86
CA TRP A 452 20.46 7.68 -8.46
C TRP A 452 21.97 7.55 -8.33
N ALA A 453 22.64 8.62 -7.93
CA ALA A 453 24.09 8.67 -7.81
C ALA A 453 24.67 7.79 -6.68
N ARG A 454 23.82 7.30 -5.77
CA ARG A 454 24.23 6.42 -4.68
C ARG A 454 23.12 5.48 -4.24
N VAL A 455 23.52 4.42 -3.56
CA VAL A 455 22.64 3.59 -2.75
C VAL A 455 22.30 4.30 -1.42
N PRO A 456 21.10 4.14 -0.86
CA PRO A 456 20.81 4.51 0.52
C PRO A 456 21.67 3.74 1.54
N SER A 457 21.78 4.29 2.74
CA SER A 457 22.24 3.58 3.93
C SER A 457 21.11 2.79 4.58
N GLY A 458 21.47 1.87 5.47
CA GLY A 458 20.52 1.13 6.31
C GLY A 458 19.58 2.02 7.12
N GLU A 459 20.06 3.13 7.71
CA GLU A 459 19.19 4.08 8.43
C GLU A 459 18.21 4.79 7.49
N GLU A 460 18.67 5.24 6.31
CA GLU A 460 17.79 5.88 5.32
C GLU A 460 16.73 4.89 4.82
N PHE A 461 17.07 3.61 4.64
CA PHE A 461 16.11 2.56 4.32
C PHE A 461 15.00 2.44 5.39
N ILE A 462 15.35 2.48 6.68
CA ILE A 462 14.35 2.47 7.75
C ILE A 462 13.49 3.73 7.72
N VAL A 463 14.07 4.91 7.51
CA VAL A 463 13.31 6.17 7.37
C VAL A 463 12.27 6.05 6.26
N GLN A 464 12.64 5.57 5.07
CA GLN A 464 11.71 5.36 3.95
C GLN A 464 10.56 4.42 4.34
N SER A 465 10.90 3.29 4.98
CA SER A 465 9.91 2.27 5.38
C SER A 465 8.95 2.79 6.45
N VAL A 466 9.47 3.51 7.45
CA VAL A 466 8.66 4.11 8.53
C VAL A 466 7.76 5.21 8.00
N LEU A 467 8.23 6.04 7.06
CA LEU A 467 7.38 7.05 6.40
C LEU A 467 6.21 6.38 5.65
N GLY A 468 6.47 5.30 4.91
CA GLY A 468 5.40 4.51 4.30
C GLY A 468 4.37 4.06 5.35
N ILE A 469 4.82 3.41 6.43
CA ILE A 469 3.93 2.86 7.48
C ILE A 469 3.15 3.97 8.20
N ASN A 470 3.83 5.05 8.60
CA ASN A 470 3.21 6.19 9.27
C ASN A 470 2.08 6.79 8.42
N HIS A 471 2.21 6.77 7.10
CA HIS A 471 1.21 7.32 6.18
C HIS A 471 0.24 6.25 5.64
N GLY A 472 0.35 5.00 6.09
CA GLY A 472 -0.68 3.95 5.90
C GLY A 472 -0.29 2.81 5.00
N ALA A 473 1.00 2.64 4.69
CA ALA A 473 1.47 1.45 4.00
C ALA A 473 1.19 0.21 4.86
N LEU A 474 0.53 -0.78 4.27
CA LEU A 474 0.22 -2.07 4.91
C LEU A 474 1.16 -3.19 4.48
N GLY A 475 2.20 -2.85 3.72
CA GLY A 475 3.26 -3.73 3.25
C GLY A 475 4.48 -2.92 2.82
N ILE A 476 5.66 -3.53 2.95
CA ILE A 476 6.96 -2.97 2.57
C ILE A 476 7.64 -3.94 1.60
N LEU A 477 7.86 -3.49 0.37
CA LEU A 477 8.41 -4.30 -0.72
C LEU A 477 9.53 -3.53 -1.43
N PRO A 478 10.77 -3.53 -0.94
CA PRO A 478 11.85 -2.76 -1.54
C PRO A 478 12.35 -3.34 -2.87
N TRP A 479 12.78 -2.46 -3.76
CA TRP A 479 13.55 -2.80 -4.96
C TRP A 479 15.04 -2.58 -4.67
N THR A 480 15.93 -3.58 -4.74
CA THR A 480 15.70 -5.01 -5.07
C THR A 480 16.72 -5.90 -4.35
N ASP A 481 16.48 -7.22 -4.29
CA ASP A 481 17.39 -8.23 -3.71
C ASP A 481 18.16 -8.97 -4.84
N PRO A 482 19.50 -9.08 -4.79
CA PRO A 482 20.42 -8.79 -3.68
C PRO A 482 20.59 -7.31 -3.32
N ALA A 483 20.34 -6.98 -2.04
CA ALA A 483 20.58 -5.65 -1.50
C ALA A 483 21.93 -5.56 -0.75
N PRO A 484 22.52 -4.35 -0.60
CA PRO A 484 23.68 -4.13 0.26
C PRO A 484 23.47 -4.60 1.70
N ALA A 485 24.55 -5.07 2.34
CA ALA A 485 24.45 -5.75 3.63
C ALA A 485 23.91 -4.86 4.76
N ASP A 486 24.15 -3.55 4.75
CA ASP A 486 23.62 -2.63 5.77
C ASP A 486 22.08 -2.47 5.65
N ILE A 487 21.58 -2.38 4.43
CA ILE A 487 20.15 -2.38 4.11
C ILE A 487 19.52 -3.71 4.50
N MET A 488 20.14 -4.83 4.13
CA MET A 488 19.61 -6.16 4.47
C MET A 488 19.55 -6.37 5.99
N ASN A 489 20.57 -5.93 6.74
CA ASN A 489 20.55 -5.96 8.20
C ASN A 489 19.42 -5.09 8.79
N SER A 490 19.21 -3.90 8.23
CA SER A 490 18.15 -2.98 8.67
C SER A 490 16.77 -3.53 8.34
N ALA A 491 16.57 -4.05 7.13
CA ALA A 491 15.35 -4.72 6.70
C ALA A 491 15.04 -5.94 7.57
N SER A 492 16.05 -6.76 7.93
CA SER A 492 15.89 -7.88 8.87
C SER A 492 15.44 -7.41 10.25
N MET A 493 16.01 -6.32 10.77
CA MET A 493 15.59 -5.74 12.06
C MET A 493 14.12 -5.29 12.01
N LEU A 494 13.72 -4.58 10.95
CA LEU A 494 12.33 -4.16 10.76
C LEU A 494 11.40 -5.38 10.67
N ALA A 495 11.74 -6.35 9.82
CA ALA A 495 10.96 -7.56 9.60
C ALA A 495 10.74 -8.35 10.90
N LYS A 496 11.77 -8.50 11.74
CA LYS A 496 11.68 -9.14 13.05
C LYS A 496 10.84 -8.36 14.07
N THR A 497 10.72 -7.04 13.90
CA THR A 497 9.97 -6.18 14.83
C THR A 497 8.48 -6.09 14.45
N LEU A 498 8.17 -6.14 13.15
CA LEU A 498 6.81 -5.99 12.63
C LEU A 498 5.76 -6.87 13.33
N PRO A 499 5.99 -8.17 13.65
CA PRO A 499 5.01 -8.99 14.37
C PRO A 499 4.54 -8.40 15.71
N GLN A 500 5.38 -7.60 16.39
CA GLN A 500 5.01 -6.93 17.63
C GLN A 500 4.19 -5.64 17.38
N LEU A 501 4.32 -5.02 16.21
CA LEU A 501 3.63 -3.78 15.82
C LEU A 501 2.28 -4.07 15.11
N THR A 502 2.22 -5.16 14.34
CA THR A 502 1.07 -5.59 13.53
C THR A 502 -0.27 -5.57 14.27
N PRO A 503 -0.39 -6.00 15.56
CA PRO A 503 -1.67 -5.97 16.26
C PRO A 503 -2.30 -4.58 16.36
N LEU A 504 -1.50 -3.52 16.51
CA LEU A 504 -2.01 -2.14 16.52
C LEU A 504 -2.12 -1.56 15.11
N LEU A 505 -1.17 -1.87 14.21
CA LEU A 505 -1.22 -1.40 12.82
C LEU A 505 -2.51 -1.83 12.12
N PHE A 506 -2.99 -3.05 12.39
CA PHE A 506 -4.15 -3.63 11.70
C PHE A 506 -5.41 -3.75 12.56
N SER A 507 -5.39 -3.18 13.77
CA SER A 507 -6.58 -3.12 14.61
C SER A 507 -7.61 -2.18 13.99
N GLY A 508 -8.80 -2.71 13.65
CA GLY A 508 -9.93 -1.88 13.22
C GLY A 508 -10.45 -0.91 14.29
N ASN A 509 -10.02 -1.08 15.55
CA ASN A 509 -10.36 -0.18 16.66
C ASN A 509 -9.28 0.88 16.93
N ALA A 510 -8.09 0.75 16.31
CA ALA A 510 -7.01 1.69 16.53
C ALA A 510 -7.21 2.95 15.68
N THR A 511 -7.06 4.12 16.30
CA THR A 511 -6.98 5.40 15.58
C THR A 511 -5.53 5.74 15.31
N ARG A 512 -5.19 6.09 14.07
CA ARG A 512 -3.89 6.66 13.69
C ARG A 512 -3.95 8.19 13.71
N THR A 513 -2.94 8.83 14.28
CA THR A 513 -2.76 10.29 14.20
C THR A 513 -1.32 10.61 13.84
N ASN A 514 -1.13 11.49 12.85
CA ASN A 514 0.17 11.86 12.33
C ASN A 514 0.58 13.25 12.85
N TYR A 515 1.87 13.42 13.09
CA TYR A 515 2.51 14.65 13.53
C TYR A 515 3.83 14.83 12.78
N VAL A 516 4.22 16.09 12.56
CA VAL A 516 5.59 16.43 12.12
C VAL A 516 6.14 17.45 13.11
N VAL A 517 7.20 17.08 13.81
CA VAL A 517 7.79 17.89 14.89
C VAL A 517 9.29 17.97 14.65
N ASN A 518 9.83 19.18 14.43
CA ASN A 518 11.27 19.40 14.21
C ASN A 518 11.89 18.50 13.13
N GLY A 519 11.18 18.25 12.01
CA GLY A 519 11.66 17.38 10.94
C GLY A 519 11.56 15.87 11.22
N ILE A 520 10.94 15.48 12.35
CA ILE A 520 10.60 14.09 12.66
C ILE A 520 9.14 13.85 12.30
N ASP A 521 8.91 12.90 11.40
CA ASP A 521 7.58 12.37 11.10
C ASP A 521 7.20 11.34 12.16
N VAL A 522 6.03 11.51 12.78
CA VAL A 522 5.55 10.64 13.86
C VAL A 522 4.12 10.21 13.59
N ALA A 523 3.84 8.92 13.73
CA ALA A 523 2.48 8.41 13.80
C ALA A 523 2.23 7.72 15.14
N VAL A 524 1.03 7.96 15.68
CA VAL A 524 0.55 7.39 16.94
C VAL A 524 -0.67 6.53 16.66
N TRP A 525 -0.64 5.26 17.06
CA TRP A 525 -1.80 4.36 17.06
C TRP A 525 -2.29 4.18 18.49
N SER A 526 -3.59 4.27 18.69
CA SER A 526 -4.22 4.01 19.99
C SER A 526 -5.56 3.33 19.83
N ASP A 527 -5.80 2.26 20.58
CA ASP A 527 -7.11 1.58 20.68
C ASP A 527 -7.78 1.83 22.05
N GLY A 528 -7.26 2.81 22.80
CA GLY A 528 -7.69 3.14 24.17
C GLY A 528 -7.09 2.24 25.26
N ALA A 529 -6.53 1.08 24.92
CA ALA A 529 -5.85 0.19 25.86
C ALA A 529 -4.33 0.17 25.66
N SER A 530 -3.88 0.24 24.41
CA SER A 530 -2.49 0.20 24.00
C SER A 530 -2.17 1.42 23.14
N THR A 531 -0.92 1.84 23.16
CA THR A 531 -0.43 2.97 22.36
C THR A 531 0.88 2.59 21.71
N MET A 532 1.02 2.89 20.42
CA MET A 532 2.26 2.77 19.67
C MET A 532 2.62 4.12 19.08
N VAL A 533 3.91 4.45 19.12
CA VAL A 533 4.48 5.62 18.46
C VAL A 533 5.56 5.14 17.50
N MET A 534 5.44 5.41 16.21
CA MET A 534 6.55 5.25 15.25
C MET A 534 7.03 6.61 14.78
N ALA A 535 8.34 6.80 14.75
CA ALA A 535 8.97 8.06 14.41
C ALA A 535 10.17 7.85 13.46
N ALA A 536 10.31 8.74 12.48
CA ALA A 536 11.45 8.78 11.57
C ALA A 536 11.98 10.22 11.45
N ASN A 537 13.27 10.40 11.68
CA ASN A 537 13.95 11.67 11.47
C ASN A 537 14.31 11.83 9.99
N THR A 538 13.70 12.80 9.33
CA THR A 538 13.94 13.07 7.91
C THR A 538 15.14 13.99 7.65
N GLN A 539 15.94 14.23 8.69
CA GLN A 539 17.04 15.19 8.71
C GLN A 539 18.36 14.50 9.10
N TYR A 540 19.48 14.97 8.53
CA TYR A 540 20.85 14.55 8.89
C TYR A 540 21.39 15.33 10.10
N ALA A 541 20.50 15.65 11.03
CA ALA A 541 20.80 16.35 12.29
C ALA A 541 19.97 15.73 13.40
N SER A 542 20.44 15.84 14.65
CA SER A 542 19.70 15.32 15.78
C SER A 542 18.52 16.23 16.14
N ASN A 543 17.33 15.63 16.30
CA ASN A 543 16.09 16.34 16.63
C ASN A 543 15.36 15.63 17.78
N THR A 544 14.56 16.39 18.52
CA THR A 544 13.84 15.91 19.72
C THR A 544 12.35 16.18 19.60
N VAL A 545 11.55 15.23 20.12
CA VAL A 545 10.09 15.31 20.25
C VAL A 545 9.72 15.00 21.70
N THR A 546 8.87 15.82 22.30
CA THR A 546 8.30 15.51 23.62
C THR A 546 7.05 14.65 23.47
N TRP A 547 6.74 13.83 24.48
CA TRP A 547 5.50 13.03 24.46
C TRP A 547 4.24 13.92 24.37
N ALA A 548 4.31 15.15 24.91
CA ALA A 548 3.25 16.13 24.83
C ALA A 548 3.02 16.66 23.40
N ASP A 549 4.08 16.82 22.60
CA ASP A 549 3.97 17.28 21.20
C ASP A 549 3.11 16.34 20.35
N VAL A 550 3.12 15.04 20.69
CA VAL A 550 2.39 13.98 19.99
C VAL A 550 1.22 13.42 20.80
N GLN A 551 0.82 14.13 21.86
CA GLN A 551 -0.34 13.81 22.71
C GLN A 551 -0.30 12.40 23.33
N VAL A 552 0.90 11.88 23.60
CA VAL A 552 1.10 10.60 24.27
C VAL A 552 1.29 10.83 25.76
N SER A 553 0.62 10.01 26.56
CA SER A 553 0.78 9.99 28.02
C SER A 553 1.02 8.57 28.50
N GLY A 554 1.64 8.43 29.67
CA GLY A 554 2.03 7.13 30.22
C GLY A 554 3.42 6.66 29.76
N SER A 555 3.79 5.46 30.17
CA SER A 555 5.11 4.90 29.88
C SER A 555 5.09 4.07 28.60
N VAL A 556 5.95 4.43 27.67
CA VAL A 556 6.26 3.65 26.45
C VAL A 556 7.72 3.18 26.49
N SER A 557 7.99 2.04 25.87
CA SER A 557 9.33 1.45 25.74
C SER A 557 9.67 1.20 24.28
N ALA A 558 10.92 1.39 23.90
CA ALA A 558 11.37 1.13 22.54
C ALA A 558 11.20 -0.35 22.16
N ALA A 559 10.53 -0.59 21.04
CA ALA A 559 10.38 -1.87 20.37
C ALA A 559 11.29 -1.97 19.14
N MET A 560 11.60 -0.83 18.51
CA MET A 560 12.53 -0.71 17.39
C MET A 560 13.42 0.51 17.59
N GLN A 561 14.70 0.41 17.25
CA GLN A 561 15.63 1.55 17.20
C GLN A 561 16.56 1.36 16.00
N SER A 562 16.67 2.38 15.16
CA SER A 562 17.61 2.47 14.03
C SER A 562 18.38 3.78 14.16
N GLY A 563 19.69 3.72 14.02
CA GLY A 563 20.58 4.86 14.31
C GLY A 563 20.62 5.23 15.79
N ASP A 564 21.08 6.44 16.09
CA ASP A 564 21.13 6.96 17.47
C ASP A 564 19.73 7.31 17.97
N VAL A 565 19.27 6.62 19.01
CA VAL A 565 17.96 6.83 19.64
C VAL A 565 18.13 6.90 21.16
N SER A 566 17.64 7.98 21.76
CA SER A 566 17.49 8.09 23.22
C SER A 566 16.07 8.49 23.58
N SER A 567 15.55 7.96 24.69
CA SER A 567 14.22 8.33 25.19
C SER A 567 14.20 8.33 26.71
N ASP A 568 13.33 9.17 27.28
CA ASP A 568 13.09 9.25 28.71
C ASP A 568 11.60 9.53 29.01
N GLY A 569 11.28 9.89 30.25
CA GLY A 569 9.90 10.18 30.65
C GLY A 569 9.30 11.46 30.04
N THR A 570 10.10 12.29 29.34
CA THR A 570 9.67 13.56 28.74
C THR A 570 9.53 13.49 27.22
N GLY A 571 10.32 12.64 26.56
CA GLY A 571 10.27 12.49 25.11
C GLY A 571 11.33 11.54 24.56
N PHE A 572 11.67 11.74 23.30
CA PHE A 572 12.72 11.02 22.60
C PHE A 572 13.51 11.94 21.67
N THR A 573 14.77 11.57 21.45
CA THR A 573 15.70 12.22 20.52
C THR A 573 16.15 11.18 19.50
N LEU A 574 16.09 11.56 18.23
CA LEU A 574 16.60 10.79 17.11
C LEU A 574 17.84 11.50 16.57
N GLY A 575 18.92 10.77 16.35
CA GLY A 575 20.10 11.24 15.63
C GLY A 575 19.83 11.41 14.14
N SER A 576 20.87 11.73 13.38
CA SER A 576 20.82 11.81 11.90
C SER A 576 20.19 10.53 11.33
N MET A 577 19.09 10.66 10.57
CA MET A 577 18.34 9.53 9.99
C MET A 577 17.88 8.46 11.01
N GLY A 578 17.82 8.81 12.29
CA GLY A 578 17.33 7.90 13.33
C GLY A 578 15.85 7.60 13.18
N SER A 579 15.44 6.38 13.52
CA SER A 579 14.03 5.96 13.54
C SER A 579 13.75 5.07 14.75
N ALA A 580 12.54 5.13 15.30
CA ALA A 580 12.16 4.34 16.45
C ALA A 580 10.69 3.96 16.45
N ALA A 581 10.38 2.83 17.07
CA ALA A 581 9.02 2.47 17.45
C ALA A 581 8.96 2.29 18.97
N PHE A 582 7.98 2.89 19.63
CA PHE A 582 7.73 2.79 21.06
C PHE A 582 6.35 2.19 21.32
N LEU A 583 6.23 1.32 22.31
CA LEU A 583 4.98 0.67 22.70
C LEU A 583 4.69 0.92 24.18
N SER A 584 3.44 1.20 24.52
CA SER A 584 3.03 1.29 25.92
C SER A 584 3.16 -0.07 26.60
N SER A 585 3.55 -0.05 27.88
CA SER A 585 3.59 -1.26 28.71
C SER A 585 2.17 -1.68 29.12
N GLY A 586 1.36 -2.07 28.14
CA GLY A 586 -0.04 -2.47 28.30
C GLY A 586 -0.29 -3.80 27.58
N GLY A 587 -0.06 -4.92 28.28
CA GLY A 587 -0.66 -6.20 27.91
C GLY A 587 0.11 -7.10 26.94
N THR A 588 1.41 -7.36 27.17
CA THR A 588 1.99 -8.66 26.80
C THR A 588 1.32 -9.77 27.61
N ARG A 589 0.08 -10.14 27.23
CA ARG A 589 -0.66 -11.37 27.59
C ARG A 589 -2.07 -11.36 26.98
N ARG A 590 -2.14 -11.61 25.67
CA ARG A 590 -3.08 -12.56 25.06
C ARG A 590 -2.63 -12.75 23.62
N CYS A 591 -1.90 -13.84 23.36
CA CYS A 591 -2.02 -14.48 22.06
C CYS A 591 -3.52 -14.57 21.73
N MET A 592 -3.89 -14.25 20.49
CA MET A 592 -5.23 -14.43 19.97
C MET A 592 -5.69 -15.88 20.16
N ARG A 593 -6.33 -16.15 21.31
CA ARG A 593 -7.33 -17.18 21.50
C ARG A 593 -8.53 -16.44 22.07
N GLY A 594 -9.50 -16.14 21.23
CA GLY A 594 -10.73 -15.50 21.70
C GLY A 594 -11.51 -14.73 20.65
N PHE A 595 -11.71 -15.28 19.46
CA PHE A 595 -12.97 -15.05 18.74
C PHE A 595 -13.93 -16.19 19.14
N GLU A 596 -14.26 -16.30 20.43
CA GLU A 596 -15.35 -17.16 20.90
C GLU A 596 -15.82 -16.75 22.31
N ARG A 597 -17.15 -16.61 22.42
CA ARG A 597 -18.02 -16.62 23.62
C ARG A 597 -18.06 -15.36 24.51
N ARG A 598 -19.13 -14.59 24.34
CA ARG A 598 -19.95 -14.14 25.48
C ARG A 598 -21.36 -14.68 25.34
N HIS A 599 -21.68 -15.70 26.13
CA HIS A 599 -23.04 -15.93 26.59
C HIS A 599 -23.19 -15.20 27.92
N HIS A 600 -24.07 -14.19 27.96
CA HIS A 600 -25.12 -14.04 28.95
C HIS A 600 -26.11 -12.99 28.48
#